data_AF-A0A9P4HM61-F1
#
_entry.id   AF-A0A9P4HM61-F1
#
_cell.length_a   1.000
_cell.length_b   1.000
_cell.length_c   1.000
_cell.angle_alpha   90.00
_cell.angle_beta   90.00
_cell.angle_gamma   90.00
#
_symmetry.space_group_name_H-M   'P 1'
#
loop_
_entity.id
_entity.type
_entity.pdbx_description
1 polymer ?
#
loop_
_entity_poly.entity_id
_entity_poly.type
_entity_poly.pdbx_seq_one_letter_code
_entity_poly.pdbx_strand_id
1 'polypeptide(L)'
;MVASKQLIYDLTITFSHGRPYFSLTWLRFPALSPTINHLLINVALRTREPYREGIHSESSIPHEHELAHLLENSPKSFAGQLFDYIAILLKSLANLLSCGDPNFSVLYTERMTLNLQTPSKAVAGSGHNSSNPYRLVPVDRGEARKLHNTMQNTLKATSKGFRAFNAEECHTLFPLIQIGSLRFATEGEIWAEGHNLVLAHDDFQWLKY
;
A
#
# COMPACT_ATOMS: atom_id res chain seq x y z
N MET A 1 29.46 15.77 13.72
CA MET A 1 28.72 15.15 12.61
C MET A 1 27.47 14.54 13.20
N VAL A 2 26.34 15.26 13.20
CA VAL A 2 25.08 14.72 13.74
C VAL A 2 24.60 13.69 12.73
N ALA A 3 24.71 12.40 13.07
CA ALA A 3 24.02 11.36 12.33
C ALA A 3 22.53 11.68 12.44
N SER A 4 21.96 12.31 11.42
CA SER A 4 20.51 12.50 11.32
C SER A 4 19.90 11.12 11.39
N LYS A 5 19.25 10.79 12.50
CA LYS A 5 18.57 9.50 12.66
C LYS A 5 17.56 9.39 11.51
N GLN A 6 17.85 8.58 10.51
CA GLN A 6 16.93 8.37 9.39
C GLN A 6 15.69 7.65 9.93
N LEU A 7 14.55 8.29 9.80
CA LEU A 7 13.26 7.74 10.19
C LEU A 7 12.67 6.99 8.99
N ILE A 8 13.04 5.70 8.93
CA ILE A 8 12.60 4.76 7.91
C ILE A 8 11.49 3.89 8.47
N TYR A 9 10.32 4.00 7.86
CA TYR A 9 9.10 3.31 8.21
C TYR A 9 8.90 2.20 7.16
N ASP A 10 8.59 0.99 7.61
CA ASP A 10 8.35 -0.16 6.74
C ASP A 10 7.07 -0.86 7.18
N LEU A 11 6.15 -1.01 6.23
CA LEU A 11 4.88 -1.69 6.46
C LEU A 11 4.51 -2.56 5.27
N THR A 12 3.78 -3.63 5.56
CA THR A 12 3.23 -4.52 4.55
C THR A 12 1.72 -4.43 4.54
N ILE A 13 1.14 -4.21 3.36
CA ILE A 13 -0.30 -4.32 3.07
C ILE A 13 -0.49 -5.57 2.22
N THR A 14 -1.28 -6.52 2.72
CA THR A 14 -1.53 -7.80 2.05
C THR A 14 -2.97 -7.90 1.58
N PHE A 15 -3.17 -7.84 0.27
CA PHE A 15 -4.44 -8.12 -0.37
C PHE A 15 -4.59 -9.62 -0.62
N SER A 16 -5.70 -10.18 -0.14
CA SER A 16 -6.01 -11.59 -0.32
C SER A 16 -7.23 -11.75 -1.19
N HIS A 17 -7.04 -12.43 -2.33
CA HIS A 17 -8.12 -12.75 -3.24
C HIS A 17 -9.20 -13.56 -2.52
N GLY A 18 -10.45 -13.14 -2.70
CA GLY A 18 -11.61 -13.75 -2.06
C GLY A 18 -11.85 -13.31 -0.61
N ARG A 19 -11.01 -12.43 -0.05
CA ARG A 19 -11.31 -11.77 1.22
C ARG A 19 -11.90 -10.39 0.98
N PRO A 20 -12.96 -10.02 1.71
CA PRO A 20 -13.49 -8.65 1.66
C PRO A 20 -12.54 -7.61 2.27
N TYR A 21 -11.50 -8.04 3.00
CA TYR A 21 -10.54 -7.18 3.70
C TYR A 21 -9.10 -7.60 3.44
N PHE A 22 -8.18 -6.65 3.54
CA PHE A 22 -6.73 -6.88 3.52
C PHE A 22 -6.13 -6.74 4.93
N SER A 23 -4.88 -7.18 5.12
CA SER A 23 -4.16 -7.02 6.39
C SER A 23 -3.02 -6.02 6.29
N LEU A 24 -2.75 -5.30 7.38
CA LEU A 24 -1.64 -4.35 7.51
C LEU A 24 -0.73 -4.76 8.67
N THR A 25 0.57 -4.74 8.44
CA THR A 25 1.58 -5.07 9.46
C THR A 25 2.75 -4.08 9.39
N TRP A 26 3.05 -3.40 10.49
CA TRP A 26 4.29 -2.63 10.62
C TRP A 26 5.48 -3.58 10.82
N LEU A 27 6.45 -3.52 9.91
CA LEU A 27 7.72 -4.25 10.03
C LEU A 27 8.76 -3.41 10.79
N ARG A 28 8.77 -2.10 10.56
CA ARG A 28 9.64 -1.15 11.24
C ARG A 28 8.93 0.18 11.44
N PHE A 29 8.81 0.60 12.70
CA PHE A 29 8.23 1.89 13.08
C PHE A 29 9.08 2.48 14.22
N PRO A 30 10.17 3.20 13.90
CA PRO A 30 11.20 3.53 14.90
C PRO A 30 10.74 4.56 15.94
N ALA A 31 9.96 5.55 15.51
CA ALA A 31 9.39 6.60 16.36
C ALA A 31 8.41 7.44 15.53
N LEU A 32 7.39 8.03 16.17
CA LEU A 32 6.50 9.01 15.56
C LEU A 32 7.22 10.36 15.37
N SER A 33 7.10 10.97 14.19
CA SER A 33 7.79 12.23 13.85
C SER A 33 7.03 13.03 12.79
N PRO A 34 7.04 14.37 12.85
CA PRO A 34 6.48 15.22 11.80
C PRO A 34 7.23 15.10 10.47
N THR A 35 8.49 14.66 10.50
CA THR A 35 9.31 14.43 9.31
C THR A 35 9.69 12.96 9.20
N ILE A 36 9.31 12.33 8.09
CA ILE A 36 9.59 10.94 7.75
C ILE A 36 10.53 10.92 6.53
N ASN A 37 11.71 10.32 6.65
CA ASN A 37 12.66 10.26 5.54
C ASN A 37 12.21 9.26 4.46
N HIS A 38 11.65 8.13 4.89
CA HIS A 38 11.18 7.12 3.95
C HIS A 38 10.04 6.30 4.55
N LEU A 39 8.92 6.22 3.83
CA LEU A 39 7.82 5.30 4.08
C LEU A 39 7.81 4.21 2.99
N LEU A 40 8.18 2.99 3.37
CA LEU A 40 8.15 1.82 2.49
C LEU A 40 6.85 1.03 2.65
N ILE A 41 6.10 1.09 1.55
CA ILE A 41 4.88 0.43 1.07
C ILE A 41 4.96 -0.99 0.55
N ASN A 42 5.23 -2.05 1.32
CA ASN A 42 5.25 -3.40 0.73
C ASN A 42 3.81 -3.87 0.41
N VAL A 43 3.47 -4.02 -0.87
CA VAL A 43 2.14 -4.46 -1.33
C VAL A 43 2.23 -5.92 -1.76
N ALA A 44 1.65 -6.80 -0.95
CA ALA A 44 1.59 -8.23 -1.22
C ALA A 44 0.22 -8.62 -1.77
N LEU A 45 0.21 -9.45 -2.82
CA LEU A 45 -1.01 -10.05 -3.36
C LEU A 45 -0.98 -11.57 -3.14
N ARG A 46 -2.01 -12.09 -2.47
CA ARG A 46 -2.26 -13.53 -2.34
C ARG A 46 -3.39 -13.91 -3.29
N THR A 47 -3.07 -14.62 -4.36
CA THR A 47 -4.06 -15.00 -5.39
C THR A 47 -4.94 -16.17 -4.97
N ARG A 48 -4.52 -16.91 -3.94
CA ARG A 48 -5.27 -18.00 -3.32
C ARG A 48 -5.01 -17.99 -1.83
N GLU A 49 -6.07 -17.86 -1.04
CA GLU A 49 -6.03 -18.18 0.38
C GLU A 49 -6.91 -19.39 0.68
N PRO A 50 -6.51 -20.24 1.63
CA PRO A 50 -7.35 -21.34 2.06
C PRO A 50 -8.48 -20.76 2.91
N TYR A 51 -9.74 -20.92 2.46
CA TYR A 51 -10.87 -20.66 3.34
C TYR A 51 -10.90 -21.71 4.44
N ARG A 52 -11.17 -21.24 5.65
CA ARG A 52 -11.21 -22.08 6.85
C ARG A 52 -12.56 -22.79 6.96
N GLU A 53 -13.00 -23.49 5.91
CA GLU A 53 -14.19 -24.35 5.95
C GLU A 53 -13.96 -25.66 5.18
N GLY A 54 -13.51 -26.67 5.93
CA GLY A 54 -13.60 -28.09 5.55
C GLY A 54 -12.44 -28.65 4.71
N ILE A 55 -11.95 -29.82 5.11
CA ILE A 55 -10.86 -30.59 4.49
C ILE A 55 -11.22 -31.13 3.07
N HIS A 56 -12.40 -30.78 2.52
CA HIS A 56 -12.95 -31.39 1.32
C HIS A 56 -13.55 -30.42 0.29
N SER A 57 -13.30 -29.11 0.36
CA SER A 57 -13.87 -28.16 -0.60
C SER A 57 -12.84 -27.64 -1.60
N GLU A 58 -12.67 -28.36 -2.72
CA GLU A 58 -12.10 -27.81 -3.97
C GLU A 58 -12.93 -26.60 -4.49
N SER A 59 -14.12 -26.36 -3.92
CA SER A 59 -15.00 -25.21 -4.18
C SER A 59 -14.57 -23.89 -3.50
N SER A 60 -13.40 -23.85 -2.85
CA SER A 60 -12.93 -22.68 -2.07
C SER A 60 -11.90 -21.81 -2.82
N ILE A 61 -11.66 -22.04 -4.11
CA ILE A 61 -10.86 -21.11 -4.92
C ILE A 61 -11.79 -19.95 -5.31
N PRO A 62 -11.52 -18.71 -4.86
CA PRO A 62 -12.35 -17.58 -5.24
C PRO A 62 -12.30 -17.41 -6.76
N HIS A 63 -13.41 -16.99 -7.34
CA HIS A 63 -13.55 -17.01 -8.79
C HIS A 63 -12.60 -16.01 -9.47
N GLU A 64 -12.11 -16.30 -10.68
CA GLU A 64 -11.20 -15.40 -11.41
C GLU A 64 -11.76 -13.98 -11.61
N HIS A 65 -13.09 -13.83 -11.67
CA HIS A 65 -13.73 -12.52 -11.78
C HIS A 65 -13.56 -11.66 -10.50
N GLU A 66 -13.40 -12.26 -9.32
CA GLU A 66 -13.12 -11.53 -8.09
C GLU A 66 -11.71 -10.95 -8.08
N LEU A 67 -10.74 -11.71 -8.63
CA LEU A 67 -9.38 -11.22 -8.85
C LEU A 67 -9.37 -10.10 -9.90
N ALA A 68 -10.17 -10.24 -10.95
CA ALA A 68 -10.35 -9.18 -11.94
C ALA A 68 -10.92 -7.92 -11.27
N HIS A 69 -12.00 -8.02 -10.48
CA HIS A 69 -12.56 -6.88 -9.76
C HIS A 69 -11.58 -6.22 -8.78
N LEU A 70 -10.73 -7.00 -8.11
CA LEU A 70 -9.68 -6.47 -7.24
C LEU A 70 -8.61 -5.70 -8.03
N LEU A 71 -8.30 -6.09 -9.26
CA LEU A 71 -7.19 -5.53 -10.02
C LEU A 71 -7.61 -4.49 -11.06
N GLU A 72 -8.81 -4.59 -11.61
CA GLU A 72 -9.35 -3.71 -12.63
C GLU A 72 -9.56 -2.30 -12.10
N ASN A 73 -9.41 -1.32 -12.98
CA ASN A 73 -9.44 0.10 -12.63
C ASN A 73 -10.84 0.54 -12.19
N SER A 74 -11.11 0.39 -10.90
CA SER A 74 -12.31 0.87 -10.21
C SER A 74 -11.91 1.52 -8.88
N PRO A 75 -12.77 2.36 -8.27
CA PRO A 75 -12.53 2.88 -6.92
C PRO A 75 -12.34 1.77 -5.88
N LYS A 76 -12.96 0.61 -6.10
CA LYS A 76 -12.84 -0.58 -5.23
C LYS A 76 -11.66 -1.48 -5.58
N SER A 77 -10.83 -1.10 -6.55
CA SER A 77 -9.62 -1.83 -6.90
C SER A 77 -8.59 -1.78 -5.76
N PHE A 78 -7.60 -2.65 -5.81
CA PHE A 78 -6.51 -2.66 -4.84
C PHE A 78 -5.79 -1.30 -4.80
N ALA A 79 -5.65 -0.62 -5.94
CA ALA A 79 -4.96 0.67 -6.00
C ALA A 79 -5.79 1.77 -5.33
N GLY A 80 -7.10 1.82 -5.60
CA GLY A 80 -8.03 2.73 -4.92
C GLY A 80 -8.01 2.50 -3.41
N GLN A 81 -8.25 1.26 -2.98
CA GLN A 81 -8.18 0.87 -1.57
C GLN A 81 -6.81 1.18 -0.94
N LEU A 82 -5.71 0.94 -1.66
CA LEU A 82 -4.38 1.23 -1.17
C LEU A 82 -4.21 2.72 -0.87
N PHE A 83 -4.60 3.60 -1.80
CA PHE A 83 -4.50 5.04 -1.58
C PHE A 83 -5.46 5.52 -0.47
N ASP A 84 -6.70 5.03 -0.42
CA ASP A 84 -7.64 5.37 0.66
C ASP A 84 -7.05 5.02 2.04
N TYR A 85 -6.45 3.85 2.18
CA TYR A 85 -5.85 3.45 3.46
C TYR A 85 -4.54 4.16 3.77
N ILE A 86 -3.73 4.51 2.76
CA ILE A 86 -2.56 5.36 2.99
C ILE A 86 -3.02 6.73 3.49
N ALA A 87 -4.10 7.30 2.94
CA ALA A 87 -4.67 8.55 3.42
C ALA A 87 -5.11 8.44 4.89
N ILE A 88 -5.86 7.39 5.24
CA ILE A 88 -6.25 7.09 6.63
C ILE A 88 -5.04 6.95 7.55
N LEU A 89 -4.00 6.24 7.11
CA LEU A 89 -2.77 6.02 7.86
C LEU A 89 -2.06 7.35 8.14
N LEU A 90 -1.83 8.16 7.11
CA LEU A 90 -1.15 9.45 7.25
C LEU A 90 -1.94 10.41 8.14
N LYS A 91 -3.27 10.47 7.99
CA LYS A 91 -4.14 11.23 8.90
C LYS A 91 -4.06 10.73 10.34
N SER A 92 -4.02 9.41 10.54
CA SER A 92 -3.88 8.82 11.87
C SER A 92 -2.54 9.21 12.51
N LEU A 93 -1.44 9.17 11.74
CA LEU A 93 -0.13 9.62 12.20
C LEU A 93 -0.12 11.12 12.54
N ALA A 94 -0.71 11.94 11.68
CA ALA A 94 -0.85 13.39 11.90
C ALA A 94 -1.68 13.71 13.16
N ASN A 95 -2.79 12.99 13.36
CA ASN A 95 -3.62 13.12 14.57
C ASN A 95 -2.85 12.72 15.83
N LEU A 96 -2.12 11.60 15.81
CA LEU A 96 -1.29 11.18 16.93
C LEU A 96 -0.21 12.22 17.28
N LEU A 97 0.39 12.87 16.27
CA LEU A 97 1.33 13.97 16.47
C LEU A 97 0.63 15.18 17.12
N SER A 98 -0.55 15.56 16.64
CA SER A 98 -1.31 16.68 17.19
C SER A 98 -1.75 16.48 18.64
N CYS A 99 -2.01 15.23 19.05
CA CYS A 99 -2.27 14.90 20.46
C CYS A 99 -1.04 15.11 21.36
N GLY A 100 0.17 14.92 20.81
CA GLY A 100 1.43 15.12 21.54
C GLY A 100 1.92 16.57 21.52
N ASP A 101 1.63 17.31 20.45
CA ASP A 101 1.94 18.72 20.28
C ASP A 101 0.78 19.43 19.55
N PRO A 102 -0.05 20.23 20.25
CA PRO A 102 -1.16 20.95 19.63
C PRO A 102 -0.75 21.98 18.57
N ASN A 103 0.52 22.39 18.52
CA ASN A 103 1.03 23.31 17.50
C ASN A 103 1.52 22.59 16.24
N PHE A 104 1.49 21.26 16.25
CA PHE A 104 1.79 20.45 15.07
C PHE A 104 0.86 20.84 13.91
N SER A 105 1.46 21.16 12.77
CA SER A 105 0.73 21.64 11.59
C SER A 105 1.07 20.90 10.30
N VAL A 106 2.21 20.19 10.24
CA VAL A 106 2.70 19.58 9.00
C VAL A 106 3.26 18.18 9.24
N LEU A 107 2.71 17.18 8.55
CA LEU A 107 3.34 15.87 8.35
C LEU A 107 4.04 15.87 6.99
N TYR A 108 5.37 15.79 6.99
CA TYR A 108 6.16 15.71 5.77
C TYR A 108 6.82 14.36 5.61
N THR A 109 6.57 13.70 4.48
CA THR A 109 7.25 12.46 4.08
C THR A 109 8.14 12.75 2.87
N GLU A 110 9.46 12.66 3.02
CA GLU A 110 10.40 12.93 1.92
C GLU A 110 10.18 11.98 0.74
N ARG A 111 10.04 10.68 1.04
CA ARG A 111 9.83 9.63 0.03
C ARG A 111 8.83 8.60 0.53
N MET A 112 7.87 8.27 -0.30
CA MET A 112 6.97 7.14 -0.10
C MET A 112 7.15 6.17 -1.28
N THR A 113 7.50 4.92 -1.01
CA THR A 113 7.69 3.90 -2.05
C THR A 113 6.61 2.85 -1.92
N LEU A 114 5.78 2.67 -2.94
CA LEU A 114 4.87 1.53 -3.07
C LEU A 114 5.59 0.41 -3.81
N ASN A 115 6.00 -0.62 -3.09
CA ASN A 115 6.77 -1.75 -3.59
C ASN A 115 5.87 -2.97 -3.77
N LEU A 116 5.59 -3.33 -5.02
CA LEU A 116 4.87 -4.55 -5.35
C LEU A 116 5.75 -5.77 -5.12
N GLN A 117 5.26 -6.71 -4.29
CA GLN A 117 5.89 -8.00 -4.10
C GLN A 117 5.36 -9.02 -5.12
N THR A 118 6.12 -10.09 -5.33
CA THR A 118 5.76 -11.22 -6.17
C THR A 118 4.49 -11.86 -5.60
N PRO A 119 3.41 -12.00 -6.39
CA PRO A 119 2.18 -12.60 -5.91
C PRO A 119 2.44 -14.03 -5.44
N SER A 120 1.71 -14.44 -4.41
CA SER A 120 1.82 -15.76 -3.83
C SER A 120 0.48 -16.48 -3.84
N LYS A 121 0.53 -17.81 -3.76
CA LYS A 121 -0.64 -18.68 -3.60
C LYS A 121 -0.41 -19.65 -2.45
N ALA A 122 -1.48 -19.95 -1.73
CA ALA A 122 -1.46 -21.05 -0.79
C ALA A 122 -1.46 -22.40 -1.53
N VAL A 123 -0.63 -23.32 -1.05
CA VAL A 123 -0.56 -24.72 -1.51
C VAL A 123 -0.63 -25.61 -0.27
N ALA A 124 -1.29 -26.76 -0.39
CA ALA A 124 -1.36 -27.74 0.70
C ALA A 124 0.05 -28.09 1.22
N GLY A 125 0.19 -28.11 2.54
CA GLY A 125 1.42 -28.50 3.21
C GLY A 125 1.67 -29.99 3.01
N SER A 126 2.86 -30.34 2.50
CA SER A 126 3.30 -31.73 2.43
C SER A 126 4.00 -32.10 3.73
N GLY A 127 3.28 -32.60 4.74
CA GLY A 127 3.90 -33.12 5.96
C GLY A 127 2.93 -33.49 7.08
N HIS A 128 3.27 -34.52 7.86
CA HIS A 128 2.55 -35.08 9.01
C HIS A 128 2.31 -34.14 10.21
N ASN A 129 2.56 -32.83 10.08
CA ASN A 129 2.35 -31.85 11.15
C ASN A 129 1.08 -31.04 10.92
N SER A 130 0.09 -31.28 11.77
CA SER A 130 -1.28 -30.72 11.71
C SER A 130 -1.41 -29.23 12.04
N SER A 131 -0.31 -28.55 12.39
CA SER A 131 -0.38 -27.18 12.90
C SER A 131 -0.49 -26.11 11.82
N ASN A 132 -0.13 -26.40 10.56
CA ASN A 132 -0.35 -25.46 9.46
C ASN A 132 -0.59 -26.19 8.12
N PRO A 133 -1.86 -26.36 7.69
CA PRO A 133 -2.19 -27.17 6.51
C PRO A 133 -1.77 -26.56 5.17
N TYR A 134 -1.22 -25.33 5.17
CA TYR A 134 -0.89 -24.61 3.94
C TYR A 134 0.44 -23.87 4.03
N ARG A 135 1.16 -23.80 2.91
CA ARG A 135 2.33 -22.94 2.72
C ARG A 135 2.06 -21.93 1.61
N LEU A 136 2.62 -20.73 1.75
CA LEU A 136 2.63 -19.74 0.66
C LEU A 136 3.81 -20.02 -0.26
N VAL A 137 3.54 -20.09 -1.55
CA VAL A 137 4.57 -20.18 -2.59
C VAL A 137 4.33 -19.10 -3.64
N PRO A 138 5.38 -18.60 -4.31
CA PRO A 138 5.20 -17.72 -5.46
C PRO A 138 4.28 -18.36 -6.51
N VAL A 139 3.49 -17.53 -7.19
CA VAL A 139 2.75 -17.98 -8.37
C VAL A 139 3.72 -18.29 -9.51
N ASP A 140 3.21 -18.92 -10.58
CA ASP A 140 4.05 -19.19 -11.76
C ASP A 140 4.58 -17.88 -12.36
N ARG A 141 5.76 -17.93 -13.00
CA ARG A 141 6.41 -16.74 -13.57
C ARG A 141 5.54 -16.03 -14.61
N GLY A 142 4.81 -16.77 -15.43
CA GLY A 142 3.91 -16.21 -16.43
C GLY A 142 2.71 -15.50 -15.79
N GLU A 143 2.17 -16.10 -14.73
CA GLU A 143 1.08 -15.52 -13.92
C GLU A 143 1.55 -14.27 -13.18
N ALA A 144 2.69 -14.32 -12.48
CA ALA A 144 3.29 -13.20 -11.76
C ALA A 144 3.48 -11.99 -12.67
N ARG A 145 4.02 -12.21 -13.88
CA ARG A 145 4.23 -11.14 -14.86
C ARG A 145 2.93 -10.47 -15.29
N LYS A 146 1.87 -11.25 -15.52
CA LYS A 146 0.55 -10.70 -15.88
C LYS A 146 -0.01 -9.87 -14.73
N LEU A 147 0.02 -10.41 -13.51
CA LEU A 147 -0.49 -9.73 -12.32
C LEU A 147 0.27 -8.44 -12.02
N HIS A 148 1.60 -8.47 -12.08
CA HIS A 148 2.42 -7.28 -11.92
C HIS A 148 2.09 -6.22 -12.97
N ASN A 149 2.00 -6.59 -14.25
CA ASN A 149 1.63 -5.65 -15.31
C ASN A 149 0.27 -4.99 -15.02
N THR A 150 -0.73 -5.77 -14.61
CA THR A 150 -2.06 -5.23 -14.25
C THR A 150 -1.96 -4.30 -13.05
N MET A 151 -1.30 -4.73 -11.97
CA MET A 151 -1.12 -3.89 -10.77
C MET A 151 -0.38 -2.58 -11.07
N GLN A 152 0.70 -2.64 -11.83
CA GLN A 152 1.45 -1.46 -12.27
C GLN A 152 0.56 -0.52 -13.09
N ASN A 153 -0.22 -1.04 -14.03
CA ASN A 153 -1.12 -0.25 -14.84
C ASN A 153 -2.21 0.43 -14.02
N THR A 154 -2.80 -0.28 -13.06
CA THR A 154 -3.83 0.27 -12.17
C THR A 154 -3.23 1.37 -11.28
N LEU A 155 -2.05 1.17 -10.67
CA LEU A 155 -1.37 2.22 -9.90
C LEU A 155 -1.04 3.46 -10.75
N LYS A 156 -0.57 3.28 -11.97
CA LYS A 156 -0.33 4.37 -12.93
C LYS A 156 -1.63 5.11 -13.27
N ALA A 157 -2.71 4.37 -13.55
CA ALA A 157 -4.00 4.95 -13.89
C ALA A 157 -4.58 5.76 -12.72
N THR A 158 -4.59 5.19 -11.51
CA THR A 158 -5.09 5.86 -10.31
C THR A 158 -4.30 7.12 -9.99
N SER A 159 -2.96 7.04 -10.00
CA SER A 159 -2.11 8.19 -9.69
C SER A 159 -2.14 9.30 -10.75
N LYS A 160 -2.33 8.97 -12.03
CA LYS A 160 -2.62 9.96 -13.09
C LYS A 160 -3.97 10.64 -12.91
N GLY A 161 -4.92 9.97 -12.25
CA GLY A 161 -6.24 10.51 -11.95
C GLY A 161 -6.26 11.52 -10.80
N PHE A 162 -5.16 11.65 -10.04
CA PHE A 162 -5.06 12.66 -9.00
C PHE A 162 -5.13 14.06 -9.62
N ARG A 163 -5.96 14.91 -9.02
CA ARG A 163 -6.19 16.28 -9.50
C ARG A 163 -4.97 17.15 -9.21
N ALA A 164 -4.87 18.27 -9.92
CA ALA A 164 -3.93 19.31 -9.57
C ALA A 164 -4.49 20.12 -8.39
N PHE A 165 -3.67 20.38 -7.38
CA PHE A 165 -3.96 21.25 -6.25
C PHE A 165 -3.09 22.51 -6.32
N ASN A 166 -3.69 23.68 -6.14
CA ASN A 166 -2.96 24.95 -6.18
C ASN A 166 -2.05 25.06 -4.95
N ALA A 167 -0.73 25.17 -5.15
CA ALA A 167 0.22 25.24 -4.04
C ALA A 167 0.02 26.48 -3.15
N GLU A 168 -0.55 27.56 -3.69
CA GLU A 168 -0.89 28.76 -2.92
C GLU A 168 -1.99 28.48 -1.89
N GLU A 169 -2.84 27.47 -2.10
CA GLU A 169 -3.95 27.08 -1.22
C GLU A 169 -3.53 26.07 -0.14
N CYS A 170 -2.26 25.65 -0.08
CA CYS A 170 -1.82 24.69 0.95
C CYS A 170 -2.04 25.18 2.39
N HIS A 171 -2.08 26.49 2.61
CA HIS A 171 -2.34 27.08 3.92
C HIS A 171 -3.76 26.81 4.45
N THR A 172 -4.68 26.38 3.59
CA THR A 172 -6.06 26.02 4.00
C THR A 172 -6.17 24.58 4.50
N LEU A 173 -5.13 23.76 4.32
CA LEU A 173 -5.11 22.36 4.75
C LEU A 173 -4.55 22.25 6.16
N PHE A 174 -5.27 21.57 7.04
CA PHE A 174 -4.83 21.35 8.42
C PHE A 174 -5.22 19.95 8.94
N PRO A 175 -4.27 19.14 9.44
CA PRO A 175 -2.82 19.32 9.28
C PRO A 175 -2.43 19.15 7.79
N LEU A 176 -1.39 19.87 7.36
CA LEU A 176 -0.84 19.71 6.01
C LEU A 176 -0.09 18.38 5.93
N ILE A 177 -0.56 17.46 5.10
CA ILE A 177 0.11 16.17 4.85
C ILE A 177 0.72 16.23 3.45
N GLN A 178 2.05 16.24 3.38
CA GLN A 178 2.81 16.39 2.14
C GLN A 178 3.79 15.24 1.95
N ILE A 179 3.88 14.77 0.70
CA ILE A 179 4.80 13.73 0.26
C ILE A 179 5.69 14.33 -0.84
N GLY A 180 6.99 14.42 -0.59
CA GLY A 180 7.95 14.99 -1.54
C GLY A 180 8.09 14.15 -2.81
N SER A 181 8.13 12.83 -2.68
CA SER A 181 8.19 11.89 -3.80
C SER A 181 7.37 10.63 -3.52
N LEU A 182 6.49 10.28 -4.47
CA LEU A 182 5.80 9.01 -4.56
C LEU A 182 6.50 8.14 -5.61
N ARG A 183 7.03 6.99 -5.19
CA ARG A 183 7.72 6.03 -6.04
C ARG A 183 6.93 4.75 -6.14
N PHE A 184 6.96 4.15 -7.32
CA PHE A 184 6.43 2.82 -7.54
C PHE A 184 7.56 1.87 -7.92
N ALA A 185 7.60 0.73 -7.24
CA ALA A 185 8.62 -0.28 -7.43
C ALA A 185 8.00 -1.68 -7.53
N THR A 186 8.77 -2.62 -8.07
CA THR A 186 8.47 -4.05 -8.03
C THR A 186 9.75 -4.75 -7.57
N GLU A 187 9.66 -5.48 -6.46
CA GLU A 187 10.84 -6.13 -5.84
C GLU A 187 12.03 -5.19 -5.63
N GLY A 188 11.75 -3.95 -5.24
CA GLY A 188 12.74 -2.91 -5.00
C GLY A 188 13.21 -2.15 -6.25
N GLU A 189 12.88 -2.62 -7.46
CA GLU A 189 13.21 -1.93 -8.71
C GLU A 189 12.18 -0.84 -9.03
N ILE A 190 12.60 0.42 -9.05
CA ILE A 190 11.74 1.58 -9.29
C ILE A 190 11.44 1.69 -10.79
N TRP A 191 10.16 1.81 -11.14
CA TRP A 191 9.70 1.95 -12.52
C TRP A 191 8.85 3.20 -12.79
N ALA A 192 8.47 3.95 -11.75
CA ALA A 192 7.85 5.27 -11.88
C ALA A 192 8.05 6.11 -10.60
N GLU A 193 8.03 7.43 -10.78
CA GLU A 193 8.15 8.43 -9.71
C GLU A 193 7.29 9.65 -10.05
N GLY A 194 6.63 10.21 -9.04
CA GLY A 194 5.91 11.47 -9.10
C GLY A 194 6.30 12.34 -7.91
N HIS A 195 6.25 13.66 -8.07
CA HIS A 195 6.77 14.62 -7.09
C HIS A 195 5.67 15.52 -6.56
N ASN A 196 5.87 16.01 -5.33
CA ASN A 196 5.05 17.03 -4.71
C ASN A 196 3.57 16.64 -4.65
N LEU A 197 3.28 15.59 -3.87
CA LEU A 197 1.93 15.14 -3.62
C LEU A 197 1.44 15.71 -2.28
N VAL A 198 0.18 16.11 -2.24
CA VAL A 198 -0.51 16.55 -1.02
C VAL A 198 -1.75 15.69 -0.79
N LEU A 199 -2.10 15.46 0.47
CA LEU A 199 -3.40 14.92 0.82
C LEU A 199 -4.33 16.10 1.15
N ALA A 200 -5.20 16.44 0.20
CA ALA A 200 -6.16 17.52 0.35
C ALA A 200 -7.54 16.92 0.64
N HIS A 201 -8.05 17.16 1.85
CA HIS A 201 -9.25 16.51 2.37
C HIS A 201 -9.08 14.98 2.40
N ASP A 202 -9.82 14.23 1.61
CA ASP A 202 -9.74 12.77 1.53
C ASP A 202 -8.92 12.25 0.35
N ASP A 203 -8.52 13.11 -0.58
CA ASP A 203 -7.93 12.71 -1.86
C ASP A 203 -6.48 13.16 -2.00
N PHE A 204 -5.65 12.29 -2.60
CA PHE A 204 -4.32 12.67 -3.06
C PHE A 204 -4.39 13.56 -4.30
N GLN A 205 -3.60 14.62 -4.29
CA GLN A 205 -3.55 15.61 -5.38
C GLN A 205 -2.09 16.03 -5.64
N TRP A 206 -1.77 16.31 -6.91
CA TRP A 206 -0.46 16.80 -7.33
C TRP A 206 -0.38 18.31 -7.13
N LEU A 207 0.65 18.78 -6.43
CA LEU A 207 0.87 20.22 -6.29
C LEU A 207 1.23 20.84 -7.63
N LYS A 208 0.54 21.94 -7.94
CA LYS A 208 0.79 22.80 -9.08
C LYS A 208 1.23 24.16 -8.56
N TYR A 209 2.44 24.56 -8.95
CA TYR A 209 3.04 25.87 -8.68
C TYR A 209 2.77 26.84 -9.83
#